data_AF-A0A357L6A0-F1
#
_entry.id   AF-A0A357L6A0-F1
#
_cell.length_a   1.000
_cell.length_b   1.000
_cell.length_c   1.000
_cell.angle_alpha   90.00
_cell.angle_beta   90.00
_cell.angle_gamma   90.00
#
_symmetry.space_group_name_H-M   'P 1'
#
loop_
_entity.id
_entity.type
_entity.pdbx_description
1 polymer ?
#
loop_
_entity_poly.entity_id
_entity_poly.type
_entity_poly.pdbx_seq_one_letter_code
_entity_poly.pdbx_strand_id
1 'polypeptide(L)'
;AERMVKAIGEPELIDTSKDPRLSRIFFNRTIRRYKAFEGFYGMEDTIERIVSYFRHAGQGLEEKRQIIYLLGPVGGGKSSLAERLKDLMEVNPIYVLKAGKEISPVFESPLGLFQSEELKSLLADKYGIEKRRLG
;
A
#
# COMPACT_ATOMS: atom_id res chain seq x y z
N ALA A 1 2.45 -4.81 -0.45
CA ALA A 1 2.55 -3.53 0.26
C ALA A 1 3.20 -2.45 -0.60
N GLU A 2 4.39 -2.65 -1.16
CA GLU A 2 5.04 -1.64 -2.03
C GLU A 2 4.16 -1.13 -3.19
N ARG A 3 3.45 -2.03 -3.89
CA ARG A 3 2.50 -1.65 -4.95
C ARG A 3 1.39 -0.72 -4.45
N MET A 4 0.95 -0.92 -3.22
CA MET A 4 -0.05 -0.08 -2.57
C MET A 4 0.51 1.30 -2.24
N VAL A 5 1.72 1.37 -1.69
CA VAL A 5 2.43 2.63 -1.44
C VAL A 5 2.59 3.42 -2.74
N LYS A 6 3.01 2.74 -3.82
CA LYS A 6 3.14 3.35 -5.15
C LYS A 6 1.80 3.87 -5.68
N ALA A 7 0.71 3.13 -5.50
CA ALA A 7 -0.62 3.55 -5.94
C ALA A 7 -1.17 4.74 -5.14
N ILE A 8 -0.91 4.77 -3.82
CA ILE A 8 -1.30 5.89 -2.93
C ILE A 8 -0.54 7.16 -3.31
N GLY A 9 0.75 7.03 -3.61
CA GLY A 9 1.64 8.14 -3.96
C GLY A 9 2.16 8.91 -2.74
N GLU A 10 2.76 10.06 -3.01
CA GLU A 10 3.38 10.90 -1.98
C GLU A 10 2.39 11.85 -1.31
N PRO A 11 2.61 12.21 -0.03
CA PRO A 11 1.78 13.15 0.68
C PRO A 11 2.04 14.60 0.24
N GLU A 12 0.97 15.37 0.19
CA GLU A 12 1.02 16.82 0.28
C GLU A 12 1.05 17.23 1.77
N LEU A 13 2.04 18.04 2.14
CA LEU A 13 2.16 18.57 3.49
C LEU A 13 1.37 19.88 3.59
N ILE A 14 0.35 19.89 4.46
CA ILE A 14 -0.50 21.06 4.66
C ILE A 14 -0.24 21.65 6.04
N ASP A 15 0.32 22.85 6.05
CA ASP A 15 0.45 23.68 7.24
C ASP A 15 -0.90 24.32 7.57
N THR A 16 -1.60 23.75 8.55
CA THR A 16 -2.96 24.17 8.90
C THR A 16 -3.00 25.51 9.64
N SER A 17 -1.86 26.03 10.12
CA SER A 17 -1.81 27.34 10.79
C SER A 17 -2.11 28.51 9.83
N LYS A 18 -1.92 28.28 8.52
CA LYS A 18 -2.15 29.29 7.47
C LYS A 18 -3.62 29.42 7.05
N ASP A 19 -4.50 28.53 7.51
CA ASP A 19 -5.93 28.52 7.21
C ASP A 19 -6.72 28.56 8.52
N PRO A 20 -7.53 29.61 8.80
CA PRO A 20 -8.27 29.72 10.05
C PRO A 20 -9.24 28.57 10.36
N ARG A 21 -9.78 27.89 9.34
CA ARG A 21 -10.68 26.75 9.50
C ARG A 21 -9.90 25.49 9.80
N LEU A 22 -8.85 25.20 9.02
CA LEU A 22 -8.01 24.02 9.25
C LEU A 22 -7.24 24.12 10.57
N SER A 23 -6.80 25.32 10.94
CA SER A 23 -6.19 25.66 12.23
C SER A 23 -7.04 25.16 13.40
N ARG A 24 -8.35 25.41 13.37
CA ARG A 24 -9.29 24.99 14.43
C ARG A 24 -9.53 23.48 14.44
N ILE A 25 -9.60 22.85 13.27
CA ILE A 25 -9.88 21.41 13.15
C ILE A 25 -8.66 20.58 13.58
N PHE A 26 -7.47 21.02 13.18
CA PHE A 26 -6.23 20.25 13.32
C PHE A 26 -5.25 20.85 14.34
N PHE A 27 -5.67 21.89 15.06
CA PHE A 27 -4.89 22.55 16.11
C PHE A 27 -3.52 23.05 15.63
N ASN A 28 -3.50 23.73 14.48
CA ASN A 28 -2.28 24.25 13.83
C ASN A 28 -1.22 23.19 13.49
N ARG A 29 -1.51 21.88 13.56
CA ARG A 29 -0.54 20.85 13.16
C ARG A 29 -0.31 20.88 11.65
N THR A 30 0.86 20.44 11.21
CA THR A 30 1.03 20.04 9.80
C THR A 30 0.40 18.67 9.61
N ILE A 31 -0.45 18.52 8.59
CA ILE A 31 -1.08 17.24 8.23
C ILE A 31 -0.54 16.74 6.89
N ARG A 32 -0.64 15.42 6.68
CA ARG A 32 -0.38 14.79 5.39
C ARG A 32 -1.70 14.50 4.69
N ARG A 33 -1.87 15.00 3.47
CA ARG A 33 -2.98 14.61 2.59
C ARG A 33 -2.46 13.82 1.40
N TYR A 34 -3.25 12.87 0.95
CA TYR A 34 -2.89 12.01 -0.17
C TYR A 34 -3.99 12.13 -1.24
N LYS A 35 -3.60 12.49 -2.46
CA LYS A 35 -4.56 12.66 -3.57
C LYS A 35 -5.38 11.40 -3.85
N ALA A 36 -4.80 10.23 -3.62
CA ALA A 36 -5.49 8.93 -3.69
C ALA A 36 -6.72 8.83 -2.78
N PHE A 37 -6.80 9.64 -1.71
CA PHE A 37 -7.92 9.68 -0.77
C PHE A 37 -8.66 11.02 -0.81
N GLU A 38 -8.67 11.69 -1.97
CA GLU A 38 -9.51 12.87 -2.18
C GLU A 38 -11.00 12.54 -1.91
N GLY A 39 -11.68 13.45 -1.22
CA GLY A 39 -13.07 13.26 -0.77
C GLY A 39 -13.22 12.63 0.63
N PHE A 40 -12.15 12.10 1.23
CA PHE A 40 -12.15 11.60 2.60
C PHE A 40 -11.76 12.69 3.61
N TYR A 41 -12.72 13.54 3.97
CA TYR A 41 -12.51 14.62 4.93
C TYR A 41 -12.68 14.16 6.38
N GLY A 42 -11.80 14.61 7.28
CA GLY A 42 -11.85 14.25 8.70
C GLY A 42 -11.25 12.86 9.01
N MET A 43 -10.69 12.20 8.00
CA MET A 43 -10.05 10.89 8.12
C MET A 43 -8.53 10.96 7.91
N GLU A 44 -7.94 12.16 7.86
CA GLU A 44 -6.52 12.35 7.54
C GLU A 44 -5.59 11.54 8.45
N ASP A 45 -5.80 11.59 9.78
CA ASP A 45 -5.01 10.81 10.74
C ASP A 45 -5.20 9.29 10.54
N THR A 46 -6.41 8.83 10.20
CA THR A 46 -6.70 7.42 9.91
C THR A 46 -6.01 6.96 8.62
N ILE A 47 -6.09 7.76 7.57
CA ILE A 47 -5.43 7.51 6.29
C ILE A 47 -3.92 7.45 6.52
N GLU A 48 -3.34 8.39 7.25
CA GLU A 48 -1.91 8.40 7.55
C GLU A 48 -1.44 7.11 8.23
N ARG A 49 -2.22 6.58 9.20
CA ARG A 49 -1.94 5.28 9.83
C ARG A 49 -1.97 4.13 8.82
N ILE A 50 -2.94 4.12 7.90
CA ILE A 50 -3.03 3.10 6.84
C ILE A 50 -1.85 3.20 5.88
N VAL A 51 -1.46 4.41 5.46
CA VAL A 51 -0.29 4.61 4.61
C VAL A 51 0.99 4.15 5.33
N SER A 52 1.14 4.49 6.61
CA SER A 52 2.28 4.05 7.44
C SER A 52 2.36 2.52 7.51
N TYR A 53 1.22 1.85 7.72
CA TYR A 53 1.14 0.40 7.71
C TYR A 53 1.68 -0.18 6.40
N PHE A 54 1.24 0.33 5.25
CA PHE A 54 1.73 -0.17 3.96
C PHE A 54 3.20 0.16 3.70
N ARG A 55 3.69 1.31 4.18
CA ARG A 55 5.13 1.66 4.10
C ARG A 55 5.98 0.66 4.88
N HIS A 56 5.61 0.38 6.12
CA HIS A 56 6.32 -0.57 6.97
C HIS A 56 6.24 -2.01 6.42
N ALA A 57 5.03 -2.45 6.03
CA ALA A 57 4.84 -3.75 5.40
C ALA A 57 5.63 -3.89 4.08
N GLY A 58 5.82 -2.79 3.34
CA GLY A 58 6.63 -2.76 2.11
C GLY A 58 8.12 -2.94 2.39
N GLN A 59 8.60 -2.46 3.54
CA GLN A 59 9.99 -2.65 3.97
C GLN A 59 10.26 -4.07 4.51
N GLY A 60 9.23 -4.91 4.66
CA GLY A 60 9.33 -6.26 5.20
C GLY A 60 9.29 -6.31 6.73
N LEU A 61 8.79 -5.25 7.37
CA LEU A 61 8.58 -5.20 8.82
C LEU A 61 7.39 -6.08 9.26
N GLU A 62 7.15 -6.13 10.57
CA GLU A 62 6.17 -7.02 11.22
C GLU A 62 4.74 -6.84 10.68
N GLU A 63 4.40 -5.63 10.24
CA GLU A 63 3.12 -5.26 9.63
C GLU A 63 2.78 -6.12 8.40
N LYS A 64 3.78 -6.73 7.73
CA LYS A 64 3.53 -7.68 6.62
C LYS A 64 2.63 -8.86 7.04
N ARG A 65 2.60 -9.21 8.33
CA ARG A 65 1.83 -10.37 8.86
C ARG A 65 0.56 -9.96 9.62
N GLN A 66 0.24 -8.68 9.66
CA GLN A 66 -0.89 -8.14 10.40
C GLN A 66 -2.12 -7.99 9.49
N ILE A 67 -3.28 -7.73 10.11
CA ILE A 67 -4.54 -7.43 9.42
C ILE A 67 -4.96 -6.00 9.74
N ILE A 68 -5.45 -5.26 8.73
CA ILE A 68 -6.10 -3.97 8.96
C ILE A 68 -7.55 -4.22 9.36
N TYR A 69 -7.92 -3.84 10.58
CA TYR A 69 -9.29 -3.89 11.06
C TYR A 69 -9.89 -2.48 11.15
N LEU A 70 -10.87 -2.19 10.31
CA LEU A 70 -11.57 -0.89 10.28
C LEU A 70 -12.75 -0.92 11.26
N LEU A 71 -12.58 -0.34 12.45
CA LEU A 71 -13.60 -0.24 13.49
C LEU A 71 -14.20 1.17 13.57
N GLY A 72 -15.51 1.29 13.74
CA GLY A 72 -16.18 2.57 13.95
C GLY A 72 -17.71 2.50 13.80
N PRO A 73 -18.44 3.60 14.08
CA PRO A 73 -19.90 3.65 14.01
C PRO A 73 -20.42 3.45 12.58
N VAL A 74 -21.68 3.00 12.45
CA VAL A 74 -22.36 2.88 11.15
C VAL A 74 -22.36 4.24 10.44
N GLY A 75 -22.12 4.25 9.13
CA GLY A 75 -22.04 5.49 8.34
C GLY A 75 -20.68 6.21 8.38
N GLY A 76 -19.72 5.79 9.20
CA GLY A 76 -18.39 6.43 9.30
C GLY A 76 -17.43 6.22 8.12
N GLY A 77 -17.93 6.00 6.90
CA GLY A 77 -17.09 5.89 5.69
C GLY A 77 -16.20 4.65 5.57
N LYS A 78 -16.30 3.67 6.48
CA LYS A 78 -15.46 2.45 6.49
C LYS A 78 -15.51 1.66 5.18
N SER A 79 -16.71 1.41 4.66
CA SER A 79 -16.89 0.67 3.41
C SER A 79 -16.33 1.47 2.22
N SER A 80 -16.56 2.78 2.18
CA SER A 80 -15.98 3.65 1.15
C SER A 80 -14.45 3.64 1.17
N LEU A 81 -13.84 3.63 2.36
CA LEU A 81 -12.39 3.53 2.51
C LEU A 81 -11.88 2.17 2.05
N ALA A 82 -12.58 1.08 2.38
CA ALA A 82 -12.23 -0.26 1.92
C ALA A 82 -12.28 -0.39 0.39
N GLU A 83 -13.34 0.13 -0.25
CA GLU A 83 -13.44 0.19 -1.71
C GLU A 83 -12.31 1.04 -2.31
N ARG A 84 -12.01 2.21 -1.73
CA ARG A 84 -10.89 3.02 -2.20
C ARG A 84 -9.56 2.27 -2.13
N LEU A 85 -9.33 1.53 -1.05
CA LEU A 85 -8.12 0.71 -0.92
C LEU A 85 -8.09 -0.39 -1.98
N LYS A 86 -9.22 -1.04 -2.28
CA LYS A 86 -9.33 -2.03 -3.35
C LYS A 86 -8.97 -1.43 -4.71
N ASP A 87 -9.55 -0.27 -5.06
CA ASP A 87 -9.23 0.43 -6.32
C ASP A 87 -7.73 0.70 -6.45
N LEU A 88 -7.09 1.15 -5.36
CA LEU A 88 -5.66 1.43 -5.34
C LEU A 88 -4.81 0.15 -5.48
N MET A 89 -5.28 -0.99 -4.97
CA MET A 89 -4.59 -2.27 -5.13
C MET A 89 -4.61 -2.74 -6.60
N GLU A 90 -5.61 -2.34 -7.37
CA GLU A 90 -5.75 -2.72 -8.79
C GLU A 90 -4.91 -1.86 -9.74
N VAL A 91 -4.40 -0.69 -9.29
CA VAL A 91 -3.58 0.23 -10.11
C VAL A 91 -2.32 -0.44 -10.68
N ASN A 92 -1.68 -1.33 -9.89
CA ASN A 92 -0.47 -2.04 -10.33
C ASN A 92 -0.79 -3.53 -10.52
N PRO A 93 -0.48 -4.14 -11.68
CA PRO A 93 -0.81 -5.54 -11.94
C PRO A 93 -0.05 -6.50 -11.00
N ILE A 94 -0.62 -7.69 -10.79
CA ILE A 94 0.15 -8.87 -10.35
C ILE A 94 0.53 -9.69 -11.58
N TYR A 95 1.72 -10.27 -11.54
CA TYR A 95 2.13 -11.30 -12.50
C TYR A 95 2.03 -12.65 -11.80
N VAL A 96 1.44 -13.62 -12.51
CA VAL A 96 1.13 -14.94 -11.97
C VAL A 96 1.65 -16.02 -12.91
N LEU A 97 1.93 -17.21 -12.38
CA LEU A 97 2.33 -18.34 -13.20
C LEU A 97 1.23 -18.75 -14.18
N LYS A 98 1.67 -19.13 -15.38
CA LYS A 98 0.82 -19.57 -16.48
C LYS A 98 1.52 -20.65 -17.29
N ALA A 99 0.85 -21.78 -17.52
CA ALA A 99 1.30 -22.85 -18.41
C ALA A 99 0.41 -22.87 -19.66
N GLY A 100 0.94 -22.42 -20.80
CA GLY A 100 0.16 -22.33 -22.03
C GLY A 100 -1.04 -21.37 -21.90
N LYS A 101 -2.25 -21.93 -21.77
CA LYS A 101 -3.51 -21.19 -21.55
C LYS A 101 -4.02 -21.24 -20.10
N GLU A 102 -3.41 -22.04 -19.25
CA GLU A 102 -3.86 -22.26 -17.87
C GLU A 102 -3.13 -21.31 -16.92
N ILE A 103 -3.88 -20.60 -16.08
CA ILE A 103 -3.34 -19.72 -15.02
C ILE A 103 -3.28 -20.54 -13.72
N SER A 104 -2.22 -20.34 -12.93
CA SER A 104 -2.11 -20.97 -11.61
C SER A 104 -3.32 -20.62 -10.73
N PRO A 105 -4.05 -21.62 -10.17
CA PRO A 105 -5.26 -21.38 -9.40
C PRO A 105 -4.99 -20.66 -8.07
N VAL A 106 -3.74 -20.66 -7.61
CA VAL A 106 -3.28 -19.98 -6.39
C VAL A 106 -2.60 -18.65 -6.68
N PHE A 107 -2.57 -18.21 -7.95
CA PHE A 107 -1.98 -16.93 -8.39
C PHE A 107 -0.54 -16.71 -7.90
N GLU A 108 0.26 -17.78 -7.89
CA GLU A 108 1.63 -17.73 -7.40
C GLU A 108 2.55 -16.88 -8.30
N SER A 109 3.57 -16.29 -7.68
CA SER A 109 4.57 -15.49 -8.39
C SER A 109 5.41 -16.36 -9.33
N PRO A 110 5.64 -15.95 -10.59
CA PRO A 110 6.55 -16.64 -11.50
C PRO A 110 7.97 -16.78 -10.98
N LEU A 111 8.38 -15.87 -10.10
CA LEU A 111 9.69 -15.90 -9.48
C LEU A 111 9.89 -17.12 -8.56
N GLY A 112 8.79 -17.74 -8.11
CA GLY A 112 8.82 -18.96 -7.32
C GLY A 112 9.50 -20.16 -8.01
N LEU A 113 9.62 -20.15 -9.35
CA LEU A 113 10.32 -21.20 -10.10
C LEU A 113 11.85 -21.17 -9.93
N PHE A 114 12.42 -20.07 -9.45
CA PHE A 114 13.88 -19.84 -9.41
C PHE A 114 14.42 -19.95 -7.97
N GLN A 115 14.36 -21.16 -7.40
CA GLN A 115 14.71 -21.38 -5.99
C GLN A 115 16.19 -21.65 -5.70
N SER A 116 16.99 -22.05 -6.69
CA SER A 116 18.41 -22.37 -6.47
C SER A 116 19.22 -21.09 -6.18
N GLU A 117 20.25 -21.19 -5.33
CA GLU A 117 21.05 -20.02 -4.96
C GLU A 117 21.82 -19.42 -6.14
N GLU A 118 22.21 -20.24 -7.11
CA GLU A 118 22.83 -19.80 -8.35
C GLU A 118 21.85 -18.94 -9.16
N LEU A 119 20.60 -19.41 -9.33
CA LEU A 119 19.55 -18.68 -10.05
C LEU A 119 19.15 -17.41 -9.31
N LYS A 120 19.03 -17.44 -7.99
CA LYS A 120 18.73 -16.25 -7.17
C LYS A 120 19.83 -15.19 -7.31
N SER A 121 21.10 -15.60 -7.31
CA SER A 121 22.23 -14.69 -7.49
C SER A 121 22.25 -14.12 -8.91
N LEU A 122 22.06 -14.97 -9.92
CA LEU A 122 21.95 -14.54 -11.33
C LEU A 122 20.84 -13.50 -11.54
N LEU A 123 19.67 -13.71 -10.94
CA LEU A 123 18.54 -12.78 -11.05
C LEU A 123 18.79 -11.45 -10.35
N ALA A 124 19.45 -11.47 -9.20
CA ALA A 124 19.88 -10.27 -8.50
C ALA A 124 20.89 -9.47 -9.34
N ASP A 125 21.92 -10.14 -9.87
CA ASP A 125 23.00 -9.48 -10.61
C ASP A 125 22.56 -8.95 -11.97
N LYS A 126 21.79 -9.73 -12.73
CA LYS A 126 21.38 -9.34 -14.10
C LYS A 126 20.16 -8.44 -14.15
N TYR A 127 19.22 -8.59 -13.21
CA TYR A 127 17.92 -7.93 -13.29
C TYR A 127 17.60 -7.09 -12.05
N GLY A 128 18.49 -7.04 -11.04
CA GLY A 128 18.26 -6.28 -9.82
C GLY A 128 17.15 -6.85 -8.94
N ILE A 129 16.77 -8.12 -9.13
CA ILE A 129 15.69 -8.74 -8.36
C ILE A 129 16.26 -9.16 -7.00
N GLU A 130 15.84 -8.47 -5.95
CA GLU A 130 16.27 -8.79 -4.58
C GLU A 130 15.95 -10.25 -4.23
N LYS A 131 16.91 -10.96 -3.63
CA LYS A 131 16.76 -12.38 -3.26
C LYS A 131 15.52 -12.67 -2.38
N ARG A 132 15.13 -11.70 -1.53
CA ARG A 132 13.92 -11.78 -0.69
C ARG A 132 12.59 -11.84 -1.47
N ARG A 133 12.60 -11.58 -2.78
CA ARG A 133 11.43 -11.67 -3.67
C ARG A 133 11.29 -13.05 -4.33
N LEU A 134 12.29 -13.91 -4.15
CA LEU A 134 12.41 -15.21 -4.79
C LEU A 134 11.99 -16.36 -3.85
N GLY A 135 11.35 -16.05 -2.72
CA GLY A 135 10.82 -16.98 -1.72
C GLY A 135 9.76 -16.33 -0.84
#